data_AF-A0A9E5TQH6-F1
#
_entry.id   AF-A0A9E5TQH6-F1
#
_cell.length_a   1.000
_cell.length_b   1.000
_cell.length_c   1.000
_cell.angle_alpha   90.00
_cell.angle_beta   90.00
_cell.angle_gamma   90.00
#
_symmetry.space_group_name_H-M   'P 1'
#
loop_
_entity.id
_entity.type
_entity.pdbx_description
1 polymer ?
#
loop_
_entity_poly.entity_id
_entity_poly.type
_entity_poly.pdbx_seq_one_letter_code
_entity_poly.pdbx_strand_id
1 'polypeptide(L)'
;MRAEKERMRRFSMISMAVVWIAVITLFAPSGSFPLANGLSLAHGQLGEMQSSGENLHSPSTRELTVQSQGSKRMMGEGMGSSDPVEMGKMMRDMTPPKEAPFYQEKTLLVLMTAAFVLIILWILRRWGVLPRRALRTQTSFVNEAILVVDLCESTKLAVTQGDAFAMRIKNKMMACVREVSEDFGSKFLEGTGDGYLITFPTGTDAVRAAMKILQNAQDYNRDIPRKERIELRIGISYGELVLDEQGKRHGVAINKAFRMEGLTIDHQESLKDGLKADAFPDKNRIFVSEELKEEIDGVEGIDVQLVGVFNLKGFTALHRIYQVPWKGDAGN
;
A
#
# COMPACT_ATOMS: atom_id res chain seq x y z
N MET A 1 -5.91 -35.98 21.85
CA MET A 1 -7.12 -35.11 21.80
C MET A 1 -7.82 -34.85 23.14
N ARG A 2 -8.09 -35.82 24.04
CA ARG A 2 -8.74 -35.53 25.35
C ARG A 2 -7.87 -34.68 26.31
N ALA A 3 -6.58 -35.00 26.43
CA ALA A 3 -5.64 -34.26 27.30
C ALA A 3 -5.39 -32.81 26.86
N GLU A 4 -5.46 -32.54 25.55
CA GLU A 4 -5.24 -31.21 24.98
C GLU A 4 -6.48 -30.31 25.16
N LYS A 5 -7.67 -30.91 25.12
CA LYS A 5 -8.95 -30.24 25.42
C LYS A 5 -9.06 -29.86 26.90
N GLU A 6 -8.53 -30.69 27.81
CA GLU A 6 -8.44 -30.36 29.24
C GLU A 6 -7.39 -29.29 29.53
N ARG A 7 -6.26 -29.30 28.81
CA ARG A 7 -5.24 -28.26 28.91
C ARG A 7 -5.78 -26.89 28.48
N MET A 8 -6.50 -26.83 27.36
CA MET A 8 -7.17 -25.61 26.87
C MET A 8 -8.25 -25.11 27.84
N ARG A 9 -9.02 -26.00 28.47
CA ARG A 9 -10.03 -25.62 29.49
C ARG A 9 -9.39 -25.06 30.76
N ARG A 10 -8.27 -25.64 31.23
CA ARG A 10 -7.51 -25.11 32.38
C ARG A 10 -6.88 -23.76 32.08
N PHE A 11 -6.37 -23.53 30.86
CA PHE A 11 -5.86 -22.24 30.42
C PHE A 11 -6.96 -21.16 30.34
N SER A 12 -8.14 -21.51 29.84
CA SER A 12 -9.29 -20.60 29.78
C SER A 12 -9.78 -20.20 31.17
N MET A 13 -9.79 -21.13 32.14
CA MET A 13 -10.22 -20.84 33.50
C MET A 13 -9.24 -19.94 34.26
N ILE A 14 -7.93 -20.16 34.11
CA ILE A 14 -6.91 -19.32 34.77
C ILE A 14 -6.92 -17.90 34.16
N SER A 15 -7.07 -17.78 32.85
CA SER A 15 -7.18 -16.48 32.18
C SER A 15 -8.44 -15.72 32.61
N MET A 16 -9.58 -16.39 32.76
CA MET A 16 -10.80 -15.75 33.26
C MET A 16 -10.69 -15.37 34.75
N ALA A 17 -10.04 -16.17 35.58
CA ALA A 17 -9.86 -15.87 37.00
C ALA A 17 -9.01 -14.61 37.21
N VAL A 18 -7.94 -14.43 36.43
CA VAL A 18 -7.09 -13.23 36.50
C VAL A 18 -7.86 -11.98 36.05
N VAL A 19 -8.67 -12.09 34.99
CA VAL A 19 -9.54 -11.00 34.54
C VAL A 19 -10.61 -10.67 35.60
N TRP A 20 -11.20 -11.68 36.23
CA TRP A 20 -12.20 -11.48 37.28
C TRP A 20 -11.64 -10.84 38.55
N ILE A 21 -10.43 -11.22 38.98
CA ILE A 21 -9.75 -10.59 40.13
C ILE A 21 -9.43 -9.11 39.84
N ALA A 22 -9.01 -8.80 38.60
CA ALA A 22 -8.77 -7.43 38.18
C ALA A 22 -10.06 -6.58 38.15
N VAL A 23 -11.18 -7.15 37.72
CA VAL A 23 -12.49 -6.46 37.73
C VAL A 23 -13.00 -6.23 39.16
N ILE A 24 -12.86 -7.20 40.07
CA ILE A 24 -13.24 -7.04 41.48
C ILE A 24 -12.41 -5.95 42.15
N THR A 25 -11.10 -5.89 41.89
CA THR A 25 -10.23 -4.85 42.48
C THR A 25 -10.48 -3.45 41.91
N LEU A 26 -10.93 -3.34 40.66
CA LEU A 26 -11.26 -2.06 40.02
C LEU A 26 -12.65 -1.52 40.40
N PHE A 27 -13.59 -2.37 40.81
CA PHE A 27 -14.97 -1.98 41.12
C PHE A 27 -15.38 -2.15 42.60
N ALA A 28 -14.46 -2.54 43.49
CA ALA A 28 -14.75 -2.59 44.92
C ALA A 28 -14.92 -1.16 45.49
N PRO A 29 -16.11 -0.78 45.99
CA PRO A 29 -16.30 0.53 46.61
C PRO A 29 -15.52 0.60 47.92
N SER A 30 -14.71 1.64 48.09
CA SER A 30 -13.99 1.94 49.32
C SER A 30 -14.99 2.35 50.42
N GLY A 31 -15.49 1.35 51.16
CA GLY A 31 -16.43 1.54 52.26
C GLY A 31 -16.21 0.49 53.36
N SER A 32 -16.02 0.99 54.57
CA SER A 32 -15.68 0.31 55.83
C SER A 32 -16.45 -0.98 56.13
N PHE A 33 -15.74 -2.00 56.61
CA PHE A 33 -16.33 -3.18 57.28
C PHE A 33 -17.09 -2.76 58.55
N PRO A 34 -18.37 -3.13 58.72
CA PRO A 34 -18.96 -3.30 60.04
C PRO A 34 -18.96 -4.79 60.41
N LEU A 35 -18.41 -5.10 61.58
CA LEU A 35 -18.58 -6.38 62.24
C LEU A 35 -20.07 -6.64 62.54
N ALA A 36 -20.49 -7.87 62.21
CA ALA A 36 -21.59 -8.65 62.79
C ALA A 36 -22.89 -7.91 63.16
N ASN A 37 -23.99 -8.26 62.48
CA ASN A 37 -25.23 -8.72 63.13
C ASN A 37 -26.26 -9.21 62.09
N GLY A 38 -26.84 -10.38 62.36
CA GLY A 38 -28.21 -10.71 61.96
C GLY A 38 -28.43 -11.33 60.58
N LEU A 39 -28.52 -12.66 60.55
CA LEU A 39 -29.30 -13.43 59.57
C LEU A 39 -30.78 -12.96 59.58
N SER A 40 -31.37 -12.70 58.41
CA SER A 40 -32.69 -13.27 58.04
C SER A 40 -33.09 -12.97 56.58
N LEU A 41 -33.16 -14.06 55.79
CA LEU A 41 -34.12 -14.44 54.73
C LEU A 41 -35.07 -13.40 54.09
N ALA A 42 -35.07 -13.37 52.75
CA ALA A 42 -36.19 -13.67 51.82
C ALA A 42 -35.92 -13.04 50.43
N HIS A 43 -35.67 -13.82 49.37
CA HIS A 43 -36.63 -14.41 48.41
C HIS A 43 -37.27 -13.47 47.37
N GLY A 44 -37.06 -13.83 46.09
CA GLY A 44 -37.90 -13.48 44.92
C GLY A 44 -37.56 -12.17 44.22
N GLN A 45 -37.69 -12.00 42.91
CA GLN A 45 -37.98 -12.88 41.78
C GLN A 45 -37.73 -12.01 40.52
N LEU A 46 -37.29 -12.65 39.43
CA LEU A 46 -37.14 -12.04 38.10
C LEU A 46 -38.49 -11.71 37.45
N GLY A 47 -38.55 -10.62 36.68
CA GLY A 47 -39.64 -10.29 35.77
C GLY A 47 -39.11 -9.58 34.52
N GLU A 48 -39.40 -10.17 33.36
CA GLU A 48 -39.10 -9.73 32.00
C GLU A 48 -39.82 -8.42 31.61
N MET A 49 -39.35 -7.73 30.56
CA MET A 49 -40.20 -7.40 29.39
C MET A 49 -39.43 -6.69 28.26
N GLN A 50 -39.87 -6.99 27.04
CA GLN A 50 -39.37 -6.53 25.74
C GLN A 50 -39.97 -5.18 25.28
N SER A 51 -39.32 -4.60 24.26
CA SER A 51 -39.90 -4.19 22.96
C SER A 51 -39.84 -2.70 22.56
N SER A 52 -39.31 -2.51 21.33
CA SER A 52 -39.81 -1.70 20.21
C SER A 52 -39.87 -0.17 20.24
N GLY A 53 -39.47 0.44 19.12
CA GLY A 53 -40.14 1.64 18.58
C GLY A 53 -39.24 2.71 17.94
N GLU A 54 -39.46 2.96 16.65
CA GLU A 54 -38.80 3.89 15.71
C GLU A 54 -39.02 5.40 16.00
N ASN A 55 -38.14 6.29 15.52
CA ASN A 55 -38.42 7.20 14.37
C ASN A 55 -37.35 8.28 14.08
N LEU A 56 -37.33 8.69 12.81
CA LEU A 56 -36.47 9.66 12.13
C LEU A 56 -36.67 11.14 12.56
N HIS A 57 -35.60 11.95 12.50
CA HIS A 57 -35.52 13.17 11.67
C HIS A 57 -34.16 13.90 11.79
N SER A 58 -33.60 14.30 10.64
CA SER A 58 -32.54 15.32 10.46
C SER A 58 -33.16 16.72 10.28
N PRO A 59 -32.44 17.85 10.55
CA PRO A 59 -31.81 18.58 9.43
C PRO A 59 -30.58 19.49 9.74
N SER A 60 -29.82 19.75 8.67
CA SER A 60 -29.21 21.02 8.21
C SER A 60 -27.98 21.70 8.87
N THR A 61 -27.21 22.27 7.93
CA THR A 61 -25.90 22.96 7.89
C THR A 61 -25.95 24.45 8.30
N ARG A 62 -24.85 24.99 8.88
CA ARG A 62 -24.22 26.34 8.64
C ARG A 62 -23.24 26.67 9.80
N GLU A 63 -21.93 26.76 9.54
CA GLU A 63 -21.11 27.92 9.15
C GLU A 63 -20.33 28.54 10.34
N LEU A 64 -19.01 28.63 10.14
CA LEU A 64 -18.00 29.21 11.01
C LEU A 64 -17.98 30.75 10.90
N THR A 65 -17.74 31.46 12.00
CA THR A 65 -17.29 32.85 11.94
C THR A 65 -16.27 33.13 13.05
N VAL A 66 -15.10 33.57 12.61
CA VAL A 66 -14.01 34.14 13.42
C VAL A 66 -14.28 35.64 13.58
N GLN A 67 -14.12 36.19 14.78
CA GLN A 67 -14.03 37.64 14.99
C GLN A 67 -12.79 38.00 15.80
N SER A 68 -12.01 38.92 15.23
CA SER A 68 -10.91 39.67 15.83
C SER A 68 -11.41 41.01 16.35
N GLN A 69 -10.78 41.53 17.41
CA GLN A 69 -10.69 42.95 17.81
C GLN A 69 -9.65 42.97 18.95
N GLY A 70 -8.65 43.85 19.05
CA GLY A 70 -8.39 45.11 18.39
C GLY A 70 -8.20 46.24 19.43
N SER A 71 -6.97 46.37 19.96
CA SER A 71 -6.27 47.61 20.34
C SER A 71 -6.92 48.67 21.27
N LYS A 72 -6.22 49.07 22.35
CA LYS A 72 -5.98 50.49 22.67
C LYS A 72 -4.93 50.72 23.76
N ARG A 73 -3.90 51.51 23.41
CA ARG A 73 -2.96 52.22 24.30
C ARG A 73 -3.62 53.48 24.88
N MET A 74 -3.27 53.86 26.12
CA MET A 74 -3.17 55.26 26.53
C MET A 74 -1.98 55.47 27.48
N MET A 75 -1.19 56.51 27.16
CA MET A 75 -0.25 57.27 28.01
C MET A 75 -1.06 58.04 29.08
N GLY A 76 -0.56 58.62 30.18
CA GLY A 76 0.77 58.96 30.71
C GLY A 76 0.58 59.82 31.99
N GLU A 77 1.67 60.45 32.48
CA GLU A 77 1.80 61.37 33.66
C GLU A 77 1.91 60.68 35.03
N GLY A 78 2.83 60.99 35.96
CA GLY A 78 3.93 61.96 36.07
C GLY A 78 4.28 62.14 37.58
N MET A 79 5.59 62.13 37.94
CA MET A 79 6.20 62.45 39.26
C MET A 79 5.76 61.61 40.49
N GLY A 80 6.57 61.25 41.48
CA GLY A 80 7.93 61.58 41.89
C GLY A 80 8.06 61.31 43.41
N SER A 81 9.21 60.78 43.82
CA SER A 81 9.80 60.76 45.18
C SER A 81 9.36 59.72 46.25
N SER A 82 10.41 59.09 46.83
CA SER A 82 10.62 58.57 48.23
C SER A 82 9.72 57.43 48.74
N ASP A 83 10.18 56.33 49.36
CA ASP A 83 11.43 56.04 50.07
C ASP A 83 11.80 54.53 50.01
N PRO A 84 13.09 54.15 49.83
CA PRO A 84 13.53 52.75 49.80
C PRO A 84 13.36 51.99 51.13
N VAL A 85 13.12 52.70 52.23
CA VAL A 85 13.05 52.14 53.58
C VAL A 85 11.67 51.52 53.89
N GLU A 86 10.59 52.02 53.27
CA GLU A 86 9.24 51.46 53.45
C GLU A 86 9.06 50.13 52.73
N MET A 87 9.57 49.99 51.50
CA MET A 87 9.54 48.73 50.75
C MET A 87 10.32 47.60 51.44
N GLY A 88 11.41 47.94 52.14
CA GLY A 88 12.20 47.00 52.91
C GLY A 88 11.57 46.53 54.23
N LYS A 89 10.49 47.18 54.70
CA LYS A 89 9.71 46.73 55.87
C LYS A 89 8.56 45.81 55.44
N MET A 90 7.86 46.11 54.34
CA MET A 90 6.75 45.27 53.85
C MET A 90 7.19 43.88 53.38
N MET A 91 8.41 43.73 52.84
CA MET A 91 8.91 42.43 52.38
C MET A 91 9.41 41.50 53.51
N ARG A 92 9.55 42.00 54.76
CA ARG A 92 10.05 41.19 55.89
C ARG A 92 8.97 40.41 56.64
N ASP A 93 7.69 40.73 56.43
CA ASP A 93 6.56 40.12 57.16
C ASP A 93 5.71 39.16 56.32
N MET A 94 6.12 38.83 55.08
CA MET A 94 5.44 37.81 54.28
C MET A 94 6.11 36.44 54.47
N THR A 95 5.60 35.67 55.42
CA THR A 95 5.83 34.22 55.45
C THR A 95 4.88 33.56 54.43
N PRO A 96 5.36 32.70 53.50
CA PRO A 96 4.50 32.06 52.52
C PRO A 96 3.60 30.99 53.19
N PRO A 97 2.34 30.83 52.75
CA PRO A 97 1.44 29.82 53.32
C PRO A 97 1.91 28.40 52.99
N LYS A 98 1.74 27.49 53.94
CA LYS A 98 2.13 26.08 53.86
C LYS A 98 1.01 25.29 53.17
N GLU A 99 1.03 25.19 51.85
CA GLU A 99 0.08 24.35 51.10
C GLU A 99 0.52 22.88 51.08
N ALA A 100 -0.40 21.97 51.39
CA ALA A 100 -0.19 20.51 51.40
C ALA A 100 -0.27 19.92 49.97
N PRO A 101 0.49 18.86 49.63
CA PRO A 101 0.54 18.35 48.25
C PRO A 101 -0.71 17.52 47.90
N PHE A 102 -1.55 18.04 47.01
CA PHE A 102 -2.76 17.41 46.45
C PHE A 102 -2.48 16.59 45.16
N TYR A 103 -1.35 15.87 45.04
CA TYR A 103 -1.08 15.11 43.79
C TYR A 103 -0.09 13.94 43.98
N GLN A 104 -0.47 12.89 44.72
CA GLN A 104 0.36 11.67 44.84
C GLN A 104 -0.39 10.38 44.42
N GLU A 105 -1.68 10.22 44.74
CA GLU A 105 -2.36 8.94 44.55
C GLU A 105 -2.69 8.60 43.07
N LYS A 106 -3.08 9.59 42.27
CA LYS A 106 -3.51 9.34 40.87
C LYS A 106 -2.34 9.02 39.93
N THR A 107 -1.18 9.61 40.17
CA THR A 107 0.02 9.43 39.34
C THR A 107 0.60 8.02 39.49
N LEU A 108 0.61 7.50 40.72
CA LEU A 108 1.07 6.14 41.01
C LEU A 108 0.21 5.08 40.31
N LEU A 109 -1.10 5.27 40.27
CA LEU A 109 -2.03 4.35 39.60
C LEU A 109 -1.78 4.31 38.08
N VAL A 110 -1.52 5.46 37.45
CA VAL A 110 -1.21 5.53 36.01
C VAL A 110 0.13 4.87 35.70
N LEU A 111 1.14 5.04 36.55
CA LEU A 111 2.44 4.40 36.37
C LEU A 111 2.38 2.88 36.55
N MET A 112 1.62 2.40 37.54
CA MET A 112 1.39 0.98 37.80
C MET A 112 0.67 0.28 36.62
N THR A 113 -0.34 0.93 36.05
CA THR A 113 -1.08 0.39 34.90
C THR A 113 -0.20 0.35 33.64
N ALA A 114 0.60 1.39 33.39
CA ALA A 114 1.57 1.38 32.29
C ALA A 114 2.62 0.26 32.45
N ALA A 115 3.18 0.09 33.65
CA ALA A 115 4.13 -0.98 33.95
C ALA A 115 3.52 -2.37 33.73
N PHE A 116 2.28 -2.58 34.15
CA PHE A 116 1.59 -3.86 33.97
C PHE A 116 1.36 -4.19 32.48
N VAL A 117 0.97 -3.21 31.67
CA VAL A 117 0.84 -3.36 30.21
C VAL A 117 2.19 -3.72 29.58
N LEU A 118 3.27 -3.05 29.99
CA LEU A 118 4.63 -3.33 29.50
C LEU A 118 5.10 -4.74 29.89
N ILE A 119 4.78 -5.20 31.10
CA ILE A 119 5.11 -6.57 31.55
C ILE A 119 4.31 -7.61 30.76
N ILE A 120 3.02 -7.40 30.53
CA ILE A 120 2.20 -8.29 29.68
C ILE A 120 2.78 -8.35 28.27
N LEU A 121 3.09 -7.20 27.66
CA LEU A 121 3.72 -7.15 26.34
C LEU A 121 5.06 -7.88 26.32
N TRP A 122 5.87 -7.73 27.37
CA TRP A 122 7.14 -8.43 27.52
C TRP A 122 6.95 -9.96 27.64
N ILE A 123 5.98 -10.43 28.43
CA ILE A 123 5.65 -11.86 28.57
C ILE A 123 5.14 -12.43 27.24
N LEU A 124 4.20 -11.76 26.58
CA LEU A 124 3.67 -12.16 25.27
C LEU A 124 4.79 -12.22 24.21
N ARG A 125 5.75 -11.30 24.26
CA ARG A 125 6.93 -11.29 23.39
C ARG A 125 7.95 -12.38 23.75
N ARG A 126 8.11 -12.69 25.04
CA ARG A 126 9.00 -13.74 25.55
C ARG A 126 8.50 -15.14 25.19
N TRP A 127 7.19 -15.33 25.16
CA TRP A 127 6.52 -16.61 24.89
C TRP A 127 6.14 -16.81 23.41
N GLY A 128 6.50 -15.85 22.54
CA GLY A 128 6.31 -15.96 21.09
C GLY A 128 4.86 -15.83 20.62
N VAL A 129 3.95 -15.37 21.49
CA VAL A 129 2.53 -15.15 21.17
C VAL A 129 2.35 -13.89 20.32
N LEU A 130 3.18 -12.87 20.56
CA LEU A 130 3.34 -11.75 19.63
C LEU A 130 4.42 -12.14 18.60
N PRO A 131 4.12 -12.12 17.29
CA PRO A 131 5.14 -12.34 16.29
C PRO A 131 6.24 -11.32 16.54
N ARG A 132 7.49 -11.80 16.63
CA ARG A 132 8.63 -10.91 16.43
C ARG A 132 8.45 -10.39 15.01
N ARG A 133 7.89 -9.18 14.85
CA ARG A 133 8.22 -8.36 13.67
C ARG A 133 9.69 -8.03 13.78
N ALA A 134 10.53 -9.03 13.55
CA ALA A 134 11.81 -8.81 12.94
C ALA A 134 11.44 -8.30 11.55
N LEU A 135 11.48 -6.98 11.37
CA LEU A 135 11.68 -6.36 10.07
C LEU A 135 13.05 -6.85 9.59
N ARG A 136 13.09 -8.10 9.16
CA ARG A 136 14.20 -8.66 8.41
C ARG A 136 13.62 -8.88 7.03
N THR A 137 13.22 -7.79 6.39
CA THR A 137 13.10 -7.75 4.94
C THR A 137 14.48 -8.12 4.43
N GLN A 138 14.66 -9.39 4.07
CA GLN A 138 15.71 -9.76 3.13
C GLN A 138 15.28 -9.17 1.79
N THR A 139 15.51 -7.87 1.62
CA THR A 139 15.37 -7.20 0.34
C THR A 139 16.50 -7.74 -0.52
N SER A 140 16.22 -8.78 -1.30
CA SER A 140 17.17 -9.25 -2.32
C SER A 140 16.99 -8.39 -3.56
N PHE A 141 18.12 -7.94 -4.11
CA PHE A 141 18.17 -7.16 -5.33
C PHE A 141 18.60 -8.07 -6.47
N VAL A 142 17.93 -7.96 -7.61
CA VAL A 142 18.28 -8.67 -8.84
C VAL A 142 18.25 -7.70 -10.01
N ASN A 143 19.08 -7.94 -11.03
CA ASN A 143 18.91 -7.29 -12.32
C ASN A 143 18.23 -8.29 -13.25
N GLU A 144 17.05 -7.95 -13.75
CA GLU A 144 16.25 -8.78 -14.65
C GLU A 144 15.72 -7.90 -15.78
N ALA A 145 15.40 -8.52 -16.92
CA ALA A 145 14.63 -7.87 -17.96
C ALA A 145 13.13 -8.04 -17.65
N ILE A 146 12.37 -6.97 -17.80
CA ILE A 146 10.93 -6.91 -17.49
C ILE A 146 10.20 -6.73 -18.80
N LEU A 147 9.41 -7.72 -19.19
CA LEU A 147 8.50 -7.68 -20.33
C LEU A 147 7.08 -7.45 -19.81
N VAL A 148 6.44 -6.39 -20.29
CA VAL A 148 5.02 -6.14 -20.13
C VAL A 148 4.34 -6.32 -21.48
N VAL A 149 3.28 -7.12 -21.53
CA VAL A 149 2.46 -7.36 -22.72
C VAL A 149 1.00 -7.10 -22.40
N ASP A 150 0.29 -6.40 -23.29
CA ASP A 150 -1.13 -6.08 -23.14
C ASP A 150 -1.90 -6.31 -24.44
N LEU A 151 -3.18 -6.70 -24.31
CA LEU A 151 -4.09 -6.89 -25.43
C LEU A 151 -4.63 -5.54 -25.92
N CYS A 152 -4.43 -5.23 -27.20
CA CYS A 152 -4.97 -4.02 -27.81
C CYS A 152 -6.50 -4.02 -27.78
N GLU A 153 -7.10 -2.88 -27.44
CA GLU A 153 -8.55 -2.64 -27.53
C GLU A 153 -9.41 -3.67 -26.76
N SER A 154 -8.89 -4.28 -25.69
CA SER A 154 -9.56 -5.30 -24.88
C SER A 154 -10.98 -4.88 -24.42
N THR A 155 -11.14 -3.66 -23.94
CA THR A 155 -12.44 -3.12 -23.49
C THR A 155 -13.42 -3.01 -24.64
N LYS A 156 -12.98 -2.54 -25.81
CA LYS A 156 -13.83 -2.44 -27.00
C LYS A 156 -14.25 -3.82 -27.47
N LEU A 157 -13.37 -4.82 -27.36
CA LEU A 157 -13.71 -6.21 -27.66
C LEU A 157 -14.84 -6.72 -26.75
N ALA A 158 -14.76 -6.47 -25.44
CA ALA A 158 -15.81 -6.84 -24.50
C ALA A 158 -17.13 -6.13 -24.78
N VAL A 159 -17.10 -4.83 -25.06
CA VAL A 159 -18.31 -4.05 -25.39
C VAL A 159 -18.98 -4.52 -26.69
N THR A 160 -18.19 -4.88 -27.70
CA THR A 160 -18.71 -5.20 -29.04
C THR A 160 -19.06 -6.67 -29.23
N GLN A 161 -18.35 -7.59 -28.57
CA GLN A 161 -18.50 -9.04 -28.73
C GLN A 161 -18.99 -9.76 -27.46
N GLY A 162 -19.06 -9.05 -26.32
CA GLY A 162 -19.46 -9.59 -25.03
C GLY A 162 -18.29 -10.16 -24.21
N ASP A 163 -18.50 -10.24 -22.89
CA ASP A 163 -17.47 -10.64 -21.92
C ASP A 163 -16.96 -12.08 -22.13
N ALA A 164 -17.86 -13.00 -22.51
CA ALA A 164 -17.49 -14.39 -22.78
C ALA A 164 -16.50 -14.49 -23.95
N PHE A 165 -16.69 -13.68 -25.00
CA PHE A 165 -15.79 -13.64 -26.14
C PHE A 165 -14.44 -13.03 -25.75
N ALA A 166 -14.45 -11.87 -25.08
CA ALA A 166 -13.23 -11.22 -24.61
C ALA A 166 -12.41 -12.13 -23.69
N MET A 167 -13.08 -12.88 -22.81
CA MET A 167 -12.43 -13.84 -21.91
C MET A 167 -11.81 -15.04 -22.66
N ARG A 168 -12.42 -15.52 -23.74
CA ARG A 168 -11.81 -16.55 -24.61
C ARG A 168 -10.51 -16.04 -25.24
N ILE A 169 -10.51 -14.82 -25.74
CA ILE A 169 -9.32 -14.20 -26.35
C ILE A 169 -8.21 -13.99 -25.30
N LYS A 170 -8.55 -13.48 -24.12
CA LYS A 170 -7.61 -13.35 -23.00
C LYS A 170 -7.01 -14.70 -22.57
N ASN A 171 -7.83 -15.75 -22.49
CA ASN A 171 -7.34 -17.09 -22.15
C ASN A 171 -6.40 -17.66 -23.22
N LYS A 172 -6.65 -17.36 -24.50
CA LYS A 172 -5.77 -17.77 -25.59
C LYS A 172 -4.43 -17.04 -25.54
N MET A 173 -4.45 -15.74 -25.33
CA MET A 173 -3.24 -14.94 -25.08
C MET A 173 -2.48 -15.46 -23.86
N MET A 174 -3.17 -15.74 -22.75
CA MET A 174 -2.57 -16.30 -21.53
C MET A 174 -1.84 -17.62 -21.79
N ALA A 175 -2.47 -18.53 -22.53
CA ALA A 175 -1.84 -19.81 -22.88
C ALA A 175 -0.55 -19.60 -23.69
N CYS A 176 -0.60 -18.72 -24.69
CA CYS A 176 0.56 -18.36 -25.50
C CYS A 176 1.69 -17.73 -24.67
N VAL A 177 1.35 -16.79 -23.78
CA VAL A 177 2.35 -16.10 -22.95
C VAL A 177 3.01 -17.08 -21.99
N ARG A 178 2.25 -17.98 -21.37
CA ARG A 178 2.78 -18.98 -20.42
C ARG A 178 3.73 -19.97 -21.09
N GLU A 179 3.32 -20.51 -22.25
CA GLU A 179 4.16 -21.41 -23.04
C GLU A 179 5.52 -20.77 -23.35
N VAL A 180 5.51 -19.55 -23.90
CA VAL A 180 6.76 -18.84 -24.24
C VAL A 180 7.56 -18.48 -22.98
N SER A 181 6.90 -18.14 -21.89
CA SER A 181 7.57 -17.81 -20.63
C SER A 181 8.32 -19.00 -20.04
N GLU A 182 7.81 -20.21 -20.23
CA GLU A 182 8.49 -21.46 -19.82
C GLU A 182 9.67 -21.76 -20.75
N ASP A 183 9.48 -21.67 -22.07
CA ASP A 183 10.51 -21.93 -23.08
C ASP A 183 11.76 -21.06 -22.92
N PHE A 184 11.58 -19.79 -22.51
CA PHE A 184 12.66 -18.82 -22.32
C PHE A 184 13.09 -18.65 -20.87
N GLY A 185 12.66 -19.52 -19.95
CA GLY A 185 13.18 -19.57 -18.58
C GLY A 185 12.85 -18.35 -17.72
N SER A 186 11.63 -17.83 -17.84
CA SER A 186 11.14 -16.70 -17.03
C SER A 186 11.30 -16.93 -15.52
N LYS A 187 11.54 -15.85 -14.78
CA LYS A 187 11.74 -15.87 -13.31
C LYS A 187 10.50 -15.46 -12.53
N PHE A 188 9.59 -14.74 -13.18
CA PHE A 188 8.34 -14.28 -12.63
C PHE A 188 7.31 -14.10 -13.72
N LEU A 189 6.05 -14.40 -13.41
CA LEU A 189 4.92 -14.15 -14.29
C LEU A 189 3.70 -13.77 -13.44
N GLU A 190 3.17 -12.58 -13.68
CA GLU A 190 1.99 -12.04 -12.99
C GLU A 190 1.01 -11.45 -14.01
N GLY A 191 -0.28 -11.77 -13.88
CA GLY A 191 -1.33 -11.18 -14.71
C GLY A 191 -1.71 -9.80 -14.22
N THR A 192 -1.88 -8.84 -15.13
CA THR A 192 -2.19 -7.42 -14.83
C THR A 192 -3.62 -7.05 -15.20
N GLY A 193 -4.47 -8.05 -15.46
CA GLY A 193 -5.82 -7.90 -16.00
C GLY A 193 -5.88 -8.35 -17.45
N ASP A 194 -5.59 -7.44 -18.37
CA ASP A 194 -5.64 -7.68 -19.82
C ASP A 194 -4.27 -8.02 -20.43
N GLY A 195 -3.26 -8.03 -19.55
CA GLY A 195 -1.86 -8.24 -19.88
C GLY A 195 -1.11 -9.07 -18.86
N TYR A 196 0.20 -9.16 -19.06
CA TYR A 196 1.14 -9.87 -18.21
C TYR A 196 2.40 -9.06 -17.98
N LEU A 197 2.93 -9.18 -16.77
CA LEU A 197 4.29 -8.83 -16.42
C LEU A 197 5.11 -10.11 -16.29
N ILE A 198 6.22 -10.17 -17.00
CA ILE A 198 7.13 -11.32 -17.04
C ILE A 198 8.54 -10.82 -16.79
N THR A 199 9.33 -11.54 -16.00
CA THR A 199 10.75 -11.23 -15.84
C THR A 199 11.65 -12.34 -16.36
N PHE A 200 12.78 -11.95 -16.95
CA PHE A 200 13.77 -12.83 -17.54
C PHE A 200 15.16 -12.51 -17.01
N PRO A 201 16.08 -13.51 -16.96
CA PRO A 201 17.44 -13.29 -16.48
C PRO A 201 18.25 -12.36 -17.37
N THR A 202 17.96 -12.31 -18.67
CA THR A 202 18.68 -11.48 -19.65
C THR A 202 17.72 -10.72 -20.57
N GLY A 203 18.16 -9.58 -21.07
CA GLY A 203 17.42 -8.80 -22.07
C GLY A 203 17.22 -9.54 -23.39
N THR A 204 18.20 -10.36 -23.78
CA THR A 204 18.11 -11.19 -24.99
C THR A 204 16.97 -12.20 -24.90
N ASP A 205 16.81 -12.88 -23.76
CA ASP A 205 15.71 -13.83 -23.55
C ASP A 205 14.36 -13.13 -23.58
N ALA A 206 14.24 -11.95 -22.96
CA ALA A 206 13.02 -11.15 -22.99
C ALA A 206 12.63 -10.74 -24.41
N VAL A 207 13.58 -10.27 -25.22
CA VAL A 207 13.31 -9.86 -26.61
C VAL A 207 12.91 -11.05 -27.46
N ARG A 208 13.60 -12.19 -27.35
CA ARG A 208 13.24 -13.39 -28.11
C ARG A 208 11.88 -13.95 -27.69
N ALA A 209 11.56 -13.92 -26.39
CA ALA A 209 10.24 -14.26 -25.88
C ALA A 209 9.17 -13.33 -26.46
N ALA A 210 9.40 -12.02 -26.48
CA ALA A 210 8.47 -11.05 -27.08
C ALA A 210 8.22 -11.32 -28.58
N MET A 211 9.28 -11.57 -29.36
CA MET A 211 9.17 -11.93 -30.77
C MET A 211 8.37 -13.22 -30.96
N LYS A 212 8.61 -14.24 -30.11
CA LYS A 212 7.88 -15.51 -30.18
C LYS A 212 6.40 -15.36 -29.79
N ILE A 213 6.09 -14.51 -28.80
CA ILE A 213 4.70 -14.16 -28.46
C ILE A 213 3.99 -13.51 -29.65
N LEU A 214 4.63 -12.54 -30.32
CA LEU A 214 4.04 -11.90 -31.51
C LEU A 214 3.89 -12.89 -32.67
N GLN A 215 4.86 -13.80 -32.87
CA GLN A 215 4.77 -14.85 -33.89
C GLN A 215 3.57 -15.77 -33.64
N ASN A 216 3.43 -16.27 -32.41
CA ASN A 216 2.33 -17.15 -32.05
C ASN A 216 0.97 -16.44 -32.16
N ALA A 217 0.89 -15.14 -31.83
CA ALA A 217 -0.29 -14.33 -32.06
C ALA A 217 -0.61 -14.16 -33.55
N GLN A 218 0.39 -13.92 -34.40
CA GLN A 218 0.22 -13.87 -35.85
C GLN A 218 -0.28 -15.20 -36.41
N ASP A 219 0.30 -16.32 -35.96
CA ASP A 219 -0.09 -17.67 -36.38
C ASP A 219 -1.54 -17.96 -36.01
N TYR A 220 -1.96 -17.58 -34.80
CA TYR A 220 -3.36 -17.67 -34.37
C TYR A 220 -4.28 -16.81 -35.25
N ASN A 221 -3.84 -15.60 -35.64
CA ASN A 221 -4.65 -14.63 -36.35
C ASN A 221 -4.88 -14.96 -37.84
N ARG A 222 -4.14 -15.92 -38.41
CA ARG A 222 -4.12 -16.25 -39.83
C ARG A 222 -5.51 -16.57 -40.39
N ASP A 223 -6.29 -17.35 -39.65
CA ASP A 223 -7.63 -17.81 -40.03
C ASP A 223 -8.75 -17.08 -39.27
N ILE A 224 -8.40 -16.00 -38.56
CA ILE A 224 -9.31 -15.28 -37.66
C ILE A 224 -9.72 -13.93 -38.29
N PRO A 225 -11.03 -13.60 -38.29
CA PRO A 225 -11.50 -12.30 -38.75
C PRO A 225 -10.81 -11.15 -38.02
N ARG A 226 -10.53 -10.04 -38.72
CA ARG A 226 -9.78 -8.89 -38.16
C ARG A 226 -10.29 -8.39 -36.81
N LYS A 227 -11.61 -8.44 -36.58
CA LYS A 227 -12.26 -7.99 -35.34
C LYS A 227 -12.00 -8.90 -34.12
N GLU A 228 -11.44 -10.08 -34.36
CA GLU A 228 -11.22 -11.14 -33.36
C GLU A 228 -9.73 -11.44 -33.18
N ARG A 229 -8.86 -10.71 -33.89
CA ARG A 229 -7.42 -10.92 -33.86
C ARG A 229 -6.82 -10.49 -32.52
N ILE A 230 -5.83 -11.26 -32.07
CA ILE A 230 -4.97 -10.93 -30.94
C ILE A 230 -3.91 -9.95 -31.44
N GLU A 231 -4.08 -8.67 -31.11
CA GLU A 231 -3.10 -7.62 -31.40
C GLU A 231 -2.46 -7.19 -30.07
N LEU A 232 -1.13 -7.12 -30.00
CA LEU A 232 -0.41 -6.96 -28.73
C LEU A 232 0.48 -5.71 -28.73
N ARG A 233 0.61 -5.08 -27.57
CA ARG A 233 1.66 -4.08 -27.30
C ARG A 233 2.61 -4.65 -26.27
N ILE A 234 3.91 -4.55 -26.54
CA ILE A 234 4.95 -5.05 -25.66
C ILE A 234 5.91 -3.91 -25.30
N GLY A 235 6.18 -3.75 -24.02
CA GLY A 235 7.22 -2.88 -23.48
C GLY A 235 8.23 -3.68 -22.68
N ILE A 236 9.52 -3.54 -22.98
CA ILE A 236 10.61 -4.26 -22.30
C ILE A 236 11.61 -3.27 -21.71
N SER A 237 11.82 -3.34 -20.40
CA SER A 237 12.88 -2.58 -19.72
C SER A 237 13.88 -3.51 -19.07
N TYR A 238 15.09 -3.02 -18.80
CA TYR A 238 16.07 -3.72 -17.98
C TYR A 238 16.45 -2.89 -16.75
N GLY A 239 16.70 -3.55 -15.62
CA GLY A 239 17.26 -2.86 -14.46
C GLY A 239 17.08 -3.61 -13.14
N GLU A 240 17.46 -2.92 -12.06
CA GLU A 240 17.40 -3.45 -10.71
C GLU A 240 15.96 -3.55 -10.19
N LEU A 241 15.66 -4.69 -9.59
CA LEU A 241 14.40 -5.03 -8.96
C LEU A 241 14.63 -5.46 -7.52
N VAL A 242 13.70 -5.07 -6.67
CA VAL A 242 13.59 -5.49 -5.28
C VAL A 242 12.61 -6.67 -5.19
N LEU A 243 13.04 -7.76 -4.58
CA LEU A 243 12.18 -8.88 -4.24
C LEU A 243 11.65 -8.72 -2.82
N ASP A 244 10.34 -8.89 -2.66
CA ASP A 244 9.72 -9.02 -1.34
C ASP A 244 9.80 -10.45 -0.80
N GLU A 245 9.28 -10.65 0.42
CA GLU A 245 9.27 -11.95 1.10
C GLU A 245 8.52 -13.06 0.34
N GLN A 246 7.64 -12.68 -0.60
CA GLN A 246 6.89 -13.60 -1.45
C GLN A 246 7.56 -13.81 -2.83
N GLY A 247 8.70 -13.16 -3.06
CA GLY A 247 9.41 -13.18 -4.34
C GLY A 247 8.74 -12.33 -5.41
N LYS A 248 7.82 -11.42 -5.07
CA LYS A 248 7.28 -10.46 -6.04
C LYS A 248 8.29 -9.36 -6.30
N ARG A 249 8.38 -8.95 -7.56
CA ARG A 249 9.34 -7.94 -8.02
C ARG A 249 8.71 -6.56 -7.93
N HIS A 250 9.49 -5.61 -7.44
CA HIS A 250 9.13 -4.20 -7.34
C HIS A 250 10.30 -3.35 -7.86
N GLY A 251 10.03 -2.24 -8.52
CA GLY A 251 11.11 -1.38 -8.99
C GLY A 251 10.68 -0.33 -10.02
N VAL A 252 11.57 0.64 -10.24
CA VAL A 252 11.36 1.70 -11.22
C VAL A 252 11.38 1.13 -12.65
N ALA A 253 12.17 0.09 -12.91
CA ALA A 253 12.21 -0.58 -14.20
C ALA A 253 10.84 -1.15 -14.60
N ILE A 254 10.11 -1.78 -13.66
CA ILE A 254 8.73 -2.26 -13.89
C ILE A 254 7.82 -1.12 -14.34
N ASN A 255 7.85 0.01 -13.64
CA ASN A 255 7.05 1.17 -14.01
C ASN A 255 7.38 1.66 -15.42
N LYS A 256 8.67 1.65 -15.79
CA LYS A 256 9.12 2.05 -17.13
C LYS A 256 8.57 1.10 -18.20
N ALA A 257 8.63 -0.22 -17.99
CA ALA A 257 8.04 -1.20 -18.93
C ALA A 257 6.54 -0.95 -19.18
N PHE A 258 5.77 -0.73 -18.12
CA PHE A 258 4.34 -0.37 -18.26
C PHE A 258 4.13 0.94 -19.01
N ARG A 259 4.98 1.96 -18.78
CA ARG A 259 4.87 3.21 -19.54
C ARG A 259 5.15 2.98 -21.02
N MET A 260 6.17 2.18 -21.36
CA MET A 260 6.54 1.88 -22.74
C MET A 260 5.50 1.06 -23.49
N GLU A 261 4.86 0.08 -22.82
CA GLU A 261 3.73 -0.64 -23.39
C GLU A 261 2.62 0.34 -23.81
N GLY A 262 2.23 1.25 -22.91
CA GLY A 262 1.17 2.23 -23.15
C GLY A 262 1.57 3.47 -23.98
N LEU A 263 2.79 3.52 -24.54
CA LEU A 263 3.24 4.69 -25.30
C LEU A 263 2.44 4.88 -26.60
N THR A 264 2.17 6.14 -26.90
CA THR A 264 1.59 6.60 -28.17
C THR A 264 2.42 7.76 -28.69
N ILE A 265 2.24 8.11 -29.97
CA ILE A 265 2.95 9.22 -30.62
C ILE A 265 2.78 10.56 -29.88
N ASP A 266 1.63 10.78 -29.24
CA ASP A 266 1.32 12.03 -28.51
C ASP A 266 2.25 12.27 -27.30
N HIS A 267 2.93 11.22 -26.82
CA HIS A 267 3.88 11.31 -25.72
C HIS A 267 5.30 11.68 -26.18
N GLN A 268 5.56 11.73 -27.50
CA GLN A 268 6.87 12.01 -28.04
C GLN A 268 7.20 13.50 -27.87
N GLU A 269 8.37 13.77 -27.27
CA GLU A 269 8.91 15.12 -27.20
C GLU A 269 9.67 15.42 -28.49
N SER A 270 9.49 16.63 -29.01
CA SER A 270 9.97 17.02 -30.34
C SER A 270 11.50 17.05 -30.40
N LEU A 271 12.09 15.96 -30.87
CA LEU A 271 13.43 15.94 -31.44
C LEU A 271 13.32 15.78 -32.97
N LYS A 272 14.31 16.30 -33.69
CA LYS A 272 14.50 16.02 -35.12
C LYS A 272 14.68 14.52 -35.40
N ASP A 273 15.07 13.76 -34.37
CA ASP A 273 15.42 12.35 -34.45
C ASP A 273 14.35 11.52 -33.74
N GLY A 274 13.55 10.80 -34.53
CA GLY A 274 12.45 9.94 -34.09
C GLY A 274 11.56 9.52 -35.26
N LEU A 275 10.72 8.51 -35.05
CA LEU A 275 9.71 8.12 -36.02
C LEU A 275 8.69 9.25 -36.18
N LYS A 276 8.24 9.41 -37.42
CA LYS A 276 7.11 10.26 -37.75
C LYS A 276 5.81 9.56 -37.35
N ALA A 277 4.74 10.33 -37.18
CA ALA A 277 3.45 9.82 -36.74
C ALA A 277 2.87 8.71 -37.64
N ASP A 278 3.12 8.79 -38.95
CA ASP A 278 2.71 7.78 -39.95
C ASP A 278 3.49 6.47 -39.85
N ALA A 279 4.70 6.51 -39.29
CA ALA A 279 5.58 5.36 -39.12
C ALA A 279 5.55 4.77 -37.69
N PHE A 280 4.80 5.37 -36.77
CA PHE A 280 4.72 4.91 -35.38
C PHE A 280 3.84 3.64 -35.30
N PRO A 281 4.38 2.50 -34.86
CA PRO A 281 3.56 1.30 -34.73
C PRO A 281 2.63 1.46 -33.54
N ASP A 282 1.32 1.26 -33.73
CA ASP A 282 0.35 1.28 -32.62
C ASP A 282 0.18 -0.13 -32.01
N LYS A 283 0.28 -1.16 -32.86
CA LYS A 283 -0.04 -2.56 -32.53
C LYS A 283 1.05 -3.51 -33.01
N ASN A 284 1.10 -4.71 -32.43
CA ASN A 284 2.06 -5.77 -32.72
C ASN A 284 3.50 -5.25 -32.72
N ARG A 285 3.85 -4.59 -31.62
CA ARG A 285 5.12 -3.88 -31.47
C ARG A 285 5.84 -4.27 -30.20
N ILE A 286 7.16 -4.09 -30.25
CA ILE A 286 8.06 -4.31 -29.12
C ILE A 286 8.84 -3.02 -28.92
N PHE A 287 8.55 -2.28 -27.85
CA PHE A 287 9.36 -1.15 -27.42
C PHE A 287 10.32 -1.57 -26.32
N VAL A 288 11.52 -1.01 -26.38
CA VAL A 288 12.60 -1.33 -25.46
C VAL A 288 13.22 -0.05 -24.88
N SER A 289 13.62 -0.11 -23.62
CA SER A 289 14.32 1.01 -22.98
C SER A 289 15.76 1.14 -23.46
N GLU A 290 16.36 2.32 -23.24
CA GLU A 290 17.78 2.55 -23.52
C GLU A 290 18.69 1.55 -22.80
N GLU A 291 18.39 1.23 -21.54
CA GLU A 291 19.19 0.26 -20.76
C GLU A 291 19.14 -1.14 -21.35
N LEU A 292 17.97 -1.58 -21.84
CA LEU A 292 17.86 -2.87 -22.52
C LEU A 292 18.59 -2.84 -23.87
N LYS A 293 18.48 -1.74 -24.62
CA LYS A 293 19.20 -1.56 -25.90
C LYS A 293 20.71 -1.74 -25.69
N GLU A 294 21.27 -1.14 -24.64
CA GLU A 294 22.69 -1.27 -24.32
C GLU A 294 23.07 -2.71 -23.95
N GLU A 295 22.21 -3.43 -23.22
CA GLU A 295 22.45 -4.82 -22.86
C GLU A 295 22.47 -5.77 -24.08
N ILE A 296 21.60 -5.53 -25.07
CA ILE A 296 21.45 -6.40 -26.25
C ILE A 296 22.22 -5.89 -27.48
N ASP A 297 23.03 -4.85 -27.33
CA ASP A 297 23.77 -4.25 -28.44
C ASP A 297 24.76 -5.27 -29.04
N GLY A 298 24.67 -5.48 -30.35
CA GLY A 298 25.52 -6.44 -31.07
C GLY A 298 25.09 -7.91 -30.93
N VAL A 299 23.95 -8.22 -30.33
CA VAL A 299 23.38 -9.58 -30.35
C VAL A 299 22.87 -9.91 -31.76
N GLU A 300 23.37 -10.99 -32.33
CA GLU A 300 22.99 -11.43 -33.68
C GLU A 300 21.48 -11.74 -33.76
N GLY A 301 20.83 -11.24 -34.82
CA GLY A 301 19.41 -11.46 -35.09
C GLY A 301 18.46 -10.54 -34.33
N ILE A 302 18.96 -9.55 -33.58
CA ILE A 302 18.13 -8.54 -32.91
C ILE A 302 18.55 -7.16 -33.42
N ASP A 303 17.74 -6.60 -34.31
CA ASP A 303 17.88 -5.22 -34.75
C ASP A 303 17.07 -4.28 -33.85
N VAL A 304 17.64 -3.12 -33.53
CA VAL A 304 17.00 -2.08 -32.72
C VAL A 304 17.02 -0.74 -33.45
N GLN A 305 15.89 -0.05 -33.45
CA GLN A 305 15.74 1.27 -34.09
C GLN A 305 15.23 2.28 -33.08
N LEU A 306 15.82 3.49 -33.05
CA LEU A 306 15.32 4.58 -32.24
C LEU A 306 13.90 4.98 -32.70
N VAL A 307 12.95 4.93 -31.77
CA VAL A 307 11.57 5.42 -31.97
C VAL A 307 11.51 6.91 -31.69
N GLY A 308 12.19 7.37 -30.65
CA GLY A 308 12.21 8.79 -30.31
C GLY A 308 12.51 9.00 -28.83
N VAL A 309 12.28 10.22 -28.37
CA VAL A 309 12.46 10.61 -26.98
C VAL A 309 11.12 10.98 -26.36
N PHE A 310 10.84 10.42 -25.20
CA PHE A 310 9.53 10.45 -24.57
C PHE A 310 9.61 10.93 -23.14
N ASN A 311 8.59 11.68 -22.72
CA ASN A 311 8.36 11.99 -21.32
C ASN A 311 7.45 10.92 -20.71
N LEU A 312 8.01 10.08 -19.84
CA LEU A 312 7.25 9.00 -19.22
C LEU A 312 6.59 9.50 -17.93
N LYS A 313 5.27 9.29 -17.79
CA LYS A 313 4.53 9.70 -16.59
C LYS A 313 5.18 9.16 -15.30
N GLY A 314 5.57 10.08 -14.42
CA GLY A 314 6.20 9.78 -13.13
C GLY A 314 7.73 9.74 -13.17
N PHE A 315 8.33 10.03 -14.32
CA PHE A 315 9.77 10.20 -14.49
C PHE A 315 10.09 11.68 -14.70
N THR A 316 11.23 12.12 -14.20
CA THR A 316 11.70 13.52 -14.34
C THR A 316 12.59 13.72 -15.55
N ALA A 317 13.15 12.64 -16.09
CA ALA A 317 14.04 12.65 -17.23
C ALA A 317 13.30 12.27 -18.53
N LEU A 318 13.85 12.74 -19.65
CA LEU A 318 13.45 12.25 -20.96
C LEU A 318 14.07 10.87 -21.20
N HIS A 319 13.33 10.00 -21.86
CA HIS A 319 13.74 8.63 -22.12
C HIS A 319 13.80 8.35 -23.62
N ARG A 320 14.94 7.84 -24.09
CA ARG A 320 15.04 7.28 -25.44
C ARG A 320 14.38 5.92 -25.46
N ILE A 321 13.46 5.76 -26.40
CA ILE A 321 12.73 4.52 -26.61
C ILE A 321 13.11 3.98 -27.97
N TYR A 322 13.40 2.69 -28.01
CA TYR A 322 13.74 1.97 -29.23
C TYR A 322 12.66 0.94 -29.53
N GLN A 323 12.63 0.44 -30.75
CA GLN A 323 11.80 -0.69 -31.14
C GLN A 323 12.68 -1.82 -31.65
N VAL A 324 12.23 -3.05 -31.39
CA VAL A 324 12.66 -4.22 -32.16
C VAL A 324 11.67 -4.36 -33.31
N PRO A 325 12.07 -4.09 -34.57
CA PRO A 325 11.14 -4.09 -35.69
C PRO A 325 10.47 -5.45 -35.86
N TRP A 326 9.15 -5.45 -35.85
CA TRP A 326 8.35 -6.64 -36.09
C TRP A 326 7.81 -6.60 -37.52
N LYS A 327 8.18 -7.59 -38.34
CA LYS A 327 7.66 -7.79 -39.70
C LYS A 327 6.65 -8.94 -39.72
N GLY A 328 5.69 -8.95 -38.80
CA GLY A 328 4.47 -9.75 -38.99
C GLY A 328 3.59 -9.05 -40.02
N ASP A 329 3.02 -9.83 -40.95
CA ASP A 329 2.39 -9.40 -42.20
C ASP A 329 1.97 -7.92 -42.23
N ALA A 330 2.72 -7.12 -43.00
CA ALA A 330 2.26 -5.82 -43.46
C ALA A 330 0.86 -6.04 -44.05
N GLY A 331 -0.14 -5.48 -43.38
CA GLY A 331 -1.55 -5.74 -43.68
C GLY A 331 -1.85 -5.60 -45.17
N ASN A 332 -2.38 -6.67 -45.74
CA ASN A 332 -3.27 -6.60 -46.90
C ASN A 332 -4.72 -6.58 -46.38
#